data_AF-A0A1W0A9J1-F1
#
_entry.id   AF-A0A1W0A9J1-F1
#
_cell.length_a   1.000
_cell.length_b   1.000
_cell.length_c   1.000
_cell.angle_alpha   90.00
_cell.angle_beta   90.00
_cell.angle_gamma   90.00
#
_symmetry.space_group_name_H-M   'P 1'
#
loop_
_entity.id
_entity.type
_entity.pdbx_description
1 polymer ?
#
loop_
_entity_poly.entity_id
_entity_poly.type
_entity_poly.pdbx_seq_one_letter_code
_entity_poly.pdbx_strand_id
1 'polypeptide(L)'
;MNEKECNRNESNKVNPNVLHDDSTRLAFMSMKMIIPTKVPFRHGLVLSLLCTGFATIVAITTYYLNGIANIPIHFGTILQDFKTNPVHVSVNTLLQGSGALNMTTTLKPSLKDVYAQQCDFNDAACAAGYAIVSTHAWYFVGKAFALISDLNKPDFQDANNPMQFNYISNLNGENTPIAQFYIPGHSIAITCMIRRASFYLTQQAASTAMTDSLAFCSPRTYDPNWVCENDVVADTKTYVVQMNKGIPSFVGLAKHDQFYLNAGYVAELSGGLAGSVFIQSVPVIDEYQSGVVQASAPWDILAVANCANFNRLTGTGWLLQMQGVETMTWKCDSLMLTNSIVLW
;
A
#
# COMPACT_ATOMS: atom_id res chain seq x y z
N MET A 1 -7.43 17.50 9.06
CA MET A 1 -8.04 17.12 10.34
C MET A 1 -6.91 16.62 11.22
N ASN A 2 -6.73 17.24 12.39
CA ASN A 2 -5.51 17.22 13.22
C ASN A 2 -5.32 15.91 13.99
N GLU A 3 -4.07 15.47 14.18
CA GLU A 3 -3.40 15.39 15.51
C GLU A 3 -1.95 14.90 15.38
N LYS A 4 -1.01 15.61 16.01
CA LYS A 4 0.38 15.17 16.26
C LYS A 4 0.66 15.25 17.75
N GLU A 5 0.78 14.06 18.32
CA GLU A 5 1.68 13.61 19.39
C GLU A 5 1.95 14.53 20.59
N CYS A 6 1.35 14.11 21.70
CA CYS A 6 1.73 14.41 23.07
C CYS A 6 2.89 13.48 23.49
N ASN A 7 4.10 14.03 23.64
CA ASN A 7 5.23 13.34 24.30
C ASN A 7 5.69 14.20 25.48
N ARG A 8 5.41 13.75 26.71
CA ARG A 8 5.84 14.39 27.96
C ARG A 8 6.76 13.44 28.72
N ASN A 9 8.07 13.62 28.55
CA ASN A 9 9.11 13.05 29.40
C ASN A 9 9.51 14.10 30.46
N GLU A 10 9.16 13.86 31.72
CA GLU A 10 9.68 14.64 32.86
C GLU A 10 10.99 14.00 33.36
N SER A 11 12.09 14.74 33.17
CA SER A 11 13.37 14.53 33.84
C SER A 11 13.54 15.62 34.88
N ASN A 12 13.24 15.33 36.15
CA ASN A 12 13.52 16.25 37.26
C ASN A 12 15.00 16.16 37.68
N LYS A 13 15.76 17.21 37.35
CA LYS A 13 17.07 17.52 37.94
C LYS A 13 16.87 18.22 39.29
N VAL A 14 17.49 17.63 40.31
CA VAL A 14 17.71 18.19 41.64
C VAL A 14 18.69 19.37 41.55
N ASN A 15 18.45 20.43 42.31
CA ASN A 15 19.52 21.30 42.82
C ASN A 15 19.18 21.79 44.24
N PRO A 16 20.17 21.86 45.17
CA PRO A 16 19.92 21.99 46.59
C PRO A 16 20.09 23.44 47.11
N ASN A 17 19.81 23.59 48.40
CA ASN A 17 20.14 24.68 49.32
C ASN A 17 19.11 25.80 49.47
N VAL A 18 18.38 25.76 50.60
CA VAL A 18 18.26 26.91 51.52
C VAL A 18 18.21 26.35 52.95
N LEU A 19 19.17 26.76 53.77
CA LEU A 19 19.17 26.61 55.24
C LEU A 19 18.10 27.52 55.85
N HIS A 20 17.35 27.01 56.82
CA HIS A 20 17.10 27.80 58.02
C HIS A 20 16.94 26.91 59.26
N ASP A 21 17.68 27.33 60.27
CA ASP A 21 17.80 26.88 61.65
C ASP A 21 16.44 26.88 62.37
N ASP A 22 16.12 25.84 63.14
CA ASP A 22 15.85 26.07 64.56
C ASP A 22 15.91 24.80 65.43
N SER A 23 16.58 25.00 66.55
CA SER A 23 16.93 24.04 67.57
C SER A 23 15.76 23.72 68.51
N THR A 24 15.42 22.45 68.74
CA THR A 24 14.79 22.05 70.02
C THR A 24 14.96 20.56 70.37
N ARG A 25 15.90 20.34 71.30
CA ARG A 25 15.86 19.42 72.45
C ARG A 25 15.36 17.98 72.27
N LEU A 26 16.34 17.07 72.38
CA LEU A 26 16.19 15.70 72.86
C LEU A 26 15.32 15.61 74.12
N ALA A 27 14.26 14.81 74.04
CA ALA A 27 13.70 14.09 75.18
C ALA A 27 13.61 12.62 74.80
N PHE A 28 14.59 11.85 75.27
CA PHE A 28 14.53 10.39 75.33
C PHE A 28 13.37 10.01 76.28
N MET A 29 12.20 9.75 75.71
CA MET A 29 11.17 8.98 76.40
C MET A 29 11.23 7.54 75.91
N SER A 30 11.64 6.67 76.82
CA SER A 30 11.55 5.22 76.73
C SER A 30 10.10 4.82 76.48
N MET A 31 9.72 4.70 75.20
CA MET A 31 8.51 3.98 74.81
C MET A 31 8.79 2.50 75.05
N LYS A 32 8.19 1.94 76.10
CA LYS A 32 7.90 0.51 76.15
C LYS A 32 7.17 0.17 74.84
N MET A 33 7.89 -0.45 73.91
CA MET A 33 7.31 -1.04 72.72
C MET A 33 6.42 -2.19 73.20
N ILE A 34 5.15 -1.90 73.44
CA ILE A 34 4.13 -2.93 73.57
C ILE A 34 4.01 -3.53 72.18
N ILE A 35 4.67 -4.66 71.97
CA ILE A 35 4.50 -5.47 70.75
C ILE A 35 3.02 -5.88 70.74
N PRO A 36 2.19 -5.38 69.81
CA PRO A 36 0.84 -5.88 69.70
C PRO A 36 0.93 -7.37 69.38
N THR A 37 0.26 -8.16 70.21
CA THR A 37 0.04 -9.59 70.03
C THR A 37 -0.43 -9.85 68.60
N LYS A 38 0.30 -10.74 67.91
CA LYS A 38 0.05 -11.29 66.57
C LYS A 38 -1.34 -10.94 66.02
N VAL A 39 -1.42 -9.89 65.19
CA VAL A 39 -2.55 -9.68 64.29
C VAL A 39 -2.64 -10.93 63.41
N PRO A 40 -3.81 -11.55 63.20
CA PRO A 40 -3.90 -12.80 62.47
C PRO A 40 -3.45 -12.57 61.02
N PHE A 41 -2.20 -12.93 60.73
CA PHE A 41 -1.53 -12.97 59.41
C PHE A 41 -2.33 -13.72 58.31
N ARG A 42 -3.45 -14.33 58.67
CA ARG A 42 -4.35 -15.09 57.80
C ARG A 42 -5.20 -14.19 56.90
N HIS A 43 -5.63 -13.01 57.36
CA HIS A 43 -6.53 -12.17 56.57
C HIS A 43 -5.83 -11.50 55.37
N GLY A 44 -4.58 -11.08 55.54
CA GLY A 44 -3.79 -10.48 54.45
C GLY A 44 -3.43 -11.49 53.36
N LEU A 45 -3.07 -12.73 53.74
CA LEU A 45 -2.78 -13.80 52.79
C LEU A 45 -4.04 -14.24 52.02
N VAL A 46 -5.18 -14.33 52.70
CA VAL A 46 -6.46 -14.64 52.07
C VAL A 46 -6.89 -13.54 51.09
N LEU A 47 -6.75 -12.26 51.48
CA LEU A 47 -7.05 -11.14 50.59
C LEU A 47 -6.12 -11.11 49.37
N SER A 48 -4.82 -11.37 49.57
CA SER A 48 -3.85 -11.44 48.46
C SER A 48 -4.20 -12.56 47.48
N LEU A 49 -4.52 -13.77 47.96
CA LEU A 49 -4.93 -14.88 47.09
C LEU A 49 -6.22 -14.56 46.33
N LEU A 50 -7.17 -13.89 46.97
CA LEU A 50 -8.42 -13.46 46.35
C LEU A 50 -8.19 -12.38 45.27
N CYS A 51 -7.32 -11.40 45.53
CA CYS A 51 -6.90 -10.42 44.53
C CYS A 51 -6.18 -11.06 43.34
N THR A 52 -5.24 -12.00 43.58
CA THR A 52 -4.56 -12.75 42.51
C THR A 52 -5.56 -13.60 41.70
N GLY A 53 -6.55 -14.20 42.37
CA GLY A 53 -7.64 -14.93 41.70
C GLY A 53 -8.43 -14.04 40.75
N PHE A 54 -8.86 -12.86 41.21
CA PHE A 54 -9.56 -11.90 40.35
C PHE A 54 -8.68 -11.37 39.21
N ALA A 55 -7.43 -11.03 39.48
CA ALA A 55 -6.50 -10.57 38.46
C ALA A 55 -6.27 -11.64 37.38
N THR A 56 -6.14 -12.92 37.77
CA THR A 56 -6.00 -14.04 36.84
C THR A 56 -7.25 -14.23 35.99
N ILE A 57 -8.45 -14.12 36.57
CA ILE A 57 -9.71 -14.18 35.82
C ILE A 57 -9.77 -13.03 34.79
N VAL A 58 -9.41 -11.80 35.19
CA VAL A 58 -9.40 -10.63 34.29
C VAL A 58 -8.39 -10.82 33.16
N ALA A 59 -7.18 -11.29 33.45
CA ALA A 59 -6.14 -11.53 32.45
C ALA A 59 -6.56 -12.61 31.44
N ILE A 60 -7.06 -13.75 31.92
CA ILE A 60 -7.53 -14.85 31.06
C ILE A 60 -8.73 -14.41 30.22
N THR A 61 -9.71 -13.73 30.82
CA THR A 61 -10.91 -13.28 30.11
C THR A 61 -10.54 -12.26 29.03
N THR A 62 -9.65 -11.32 29.34
CA THR A 62 -9.14 -10.34 28.37
C THR A 62 -8.35 -11.02 27.25
N TYR A 63 -7.56 -12.05 27.55
CA TYR A 63 -6.87 -12.84 26.53
C TYR A 63 -7.85 -13.53 25.57
N TYR A 64 -8.88 -14.20 26.09
CA TYR A 64 -9.89 -14.86 25.24
C TYR A 64 -10.74 -13.86 24.47
N LEU A 65 -11.17 -12.76 25.09
CA LEU A 65 -11.91 -11.70 24.39
C LEU A 65 -11.07 -11.08 23.29
N ASN A 66 -9.77 -10.83 23.53
CA ASN A 66 -8.85 -10.37 22.49
C ASN A 66 -8.67 -11.41 21.39
N GLY A 67 -8.64 -12.71 21.73
CA GLY A 67 -8.61 -13.79 20.75
C GLY A 67 -9.85 -13.81 19.84
N ILE A 68 -11.05 -13.71 20.42
CA ILE A 68 -12.33 -13.69 19.69
C ILE A 68 -12.50 -12.41 18.86
N ALA A 69 -12.09 -11.29 19.45
CA ALA A 69 -12.10 -9.98 18.83
C ALA A 69 -11.34 -9.95 17.51
N ASN A 70 -10.11 -10.45 17.50
CA ASN A 70 -9.20 -10.31 16.36
C ASN A 70 -9.30 -11.48 15.36
N ILE A 71 -10.41 -12.23 15.35
CA ILE A 71 -10.60 -13.29 14.35
C ILE A 71 -10.94 -12.63 13.00
N PRO A 72 -10.16 -12.90 11.93
CA PRO A 72 -10.51 -12.43 10.60
C PRO A 72 -11.80 -13.13 10.12
N ILE A 73 -12.76 -12.33 9.66
CA ILE A 73 -13.99 -12.80 9.01
C ILE A 73 -13.79 -12.64 7.50
N HIS A 74 -13.82 -13.74 6.77
CA HIS A 74 -13.70 -13.76 5.32
C HIS A 74 -15.06 -13.52 4.66
N PHE A 75 -15.17 -12.47 3.86
CA PHE A 75 -16.39 -12.13 3.10
C PHE A 75 -16.45 -12.82 1.73
N GLY A 76 -15.39 -13.56 1.38
CA GLY A 76 -15.25 -14.27 0.12
C GLY A 76 -14.68 -13.38 -0.97
N THR A 77 -14.95 -13.75 -2.22
CA THR A 77 -14.45 -13.05 -3.39
C THR A 77 -15.50 -12.05 -3.88
N ILE A 78 -15.11 -10.80 -3.99
CA ILE A 78 -15.93 -9.71 -4.53
C ILE A 78 -15.47 -9.41 -5.95
N LEU A 79 -16.41 -9.37 -6.87
CA LEU A 79 -16.21 -8.90 -8.24
C LEU A 79 -16.86 -7.52 -8.37
N GLN A 80 -16.09 -6.57 -8.88
CA GLN A 80 -16.56 -5.27 -9.31
C GLN A 80 -16.43 -5.22 -10.82
N ASP A 81 -17.54 -5.10 -11.52
CA ASP A 81 -17.54 -4.98 -12.98
C ASP A 81 -18.23 -3.67 -13.43
N PHE A 82 -18.22 -3.41 -14.73
CA PHE A 82 -18.77 -2.16 -15.26
C PHE A 82 -20.27 -1.98 -15.07
N LYS A 83 -21.01 -3.05 -14.70
CA LYS A 83 -22.48 -3.05 -14.60
C LYS A 83 -22.96 -3.27 -13.16
N THR A 84 -22.22 -4.03 -12.38
CA THR A 84 -22.53 -4.48 -11.02
C THR A 84 -21.39 -4.03 -10.11
N ASN A 85 -21.73 -3.14 -9.17
CA ASN A 85 -20.78 -2.49 -8.27
C ASN A 85 -19.61 -1.78 -8.99
N PRO A 86 -19.90 -0.82 -9.90
CA PRO A 86 -18.86 -0.16 -10.66
C PRO A 86 -17.93 0.65 -9.75
N VAL A 87 -16.62 0.46 -9.92
CA VAL A 87 -15.60 1.28 -9.26
C VAL A 87 -15.32 2.49 -10.12
N HIS A 88 -15.56 3.67 -9.55
CA HIS A 88 -15.22 4.93 -10.18
C HIS A 88 -13.81 5.36 -9.76
N VAL A 89 -12.94 5.63 -10.72
CA VAL A 89 -11.65 6.27 -10.44
C VAL A 89 -11.92 7.72 -10.05
N SER A 90 -11.54 8.09 -8.83
CA SER A 90 -11.61 9.48 -8.38
C SER A 90 -10.54 10.31 -9.12
N VAL A 91 -10.98 11.36 -9.80
CA VAL A 91 -10.10 12.29 -10.51
C VAL A 91 -10.08 13.62 -9.77
N ASN A 92 -8.95 13.93 -9.11
CA ASN A 92 -8.76 15.26 -8.52
C ASN A 92 -8.40 16.26 -9.62
N THR A 93 -7.36 15.93 -10.38
CA THR A 93 -6.94 16.69 -11.56
C THR A 93 -6.50 15.73 -12.64
N LEU A 94 -7.03 15.91 -13.84
CA LEU A 94 -6.69 15.09 -14.98
C LEU A 94 -5.33 15.51 -15.56
N LEU A 95 -4.40 14.57 -15.64
CA LEU A 95 -3.17 14.71 -16.40
C LEU A 95 -3.23 13.84 -17.65
N GLN A 96 -3.06 14.47 -18.80
CA GLN A 96 -2.93 13.79 -20.09
C GLN A 96 -1.72 14.34 -20.82
N GLY A 97 -1.04 13.48 -21.55
CA GLY A 97 0.11 13.88 -22.34
C GLY A 97 0.47 12.85 -23.39
N SER A 98 1.47 13.19 -24.18
CA SER A 98 2.05 12.30 -25.19
C SER A 98 3.55 12.54 -25.29
N GLY A 99 4.26 11.57 -25.86
CA GLY A 99 5.69 11.66 -26.09
C GLY A 99 6.19 10.62 -27.09
N ALA A 100 7.50 10.60 -27.31
CA ALA A 100 8.16 9.68 -28.23
C ALA A 100 9.46 9.13 -27.63
N LEU A 101 9.89 7.95 -28.09
CA LEU A 101 11.10 7.28 -27.57
C LEU A 101 12.42 7.80 -28.15
N ASN A 102 12.41 8.93 -28.84
CA ASN A 102 13.60 9.64 -29.34
C ASN A 102 14.00 10.85 -28.46
N MET A 103 13.36 11.02 -27.30
CA MET A 103 13.64 12.10 -26.37
C MET A 103 15.00 11.91 -25.67
N THR A 104 15.68 13.02 -25.38
CA THR A 104 16.84 13.05 -24.48
C THR A 104 16.43 13.62 -23.13
N THR A 105 16.91 13.01 -22.05
CA THR A 105 16.57 13.48 -20.71
C THR A 105 17.69 13.24 -19.71
N THR A 106 17.79 14.15 -18.75
CA THR A 106 18.63 14.05 -17.56
C THR A 106 17.81 13.73 -16.30
N LEU A 107 16.48 13.77 -16.38
CA LEU A 107 15.60 13.43 -15.26
C LEU A 107 15.66 11.94 -14.97
N LYS A 108 15.55 11.60 -13.68
CA LYS A 108 15.65 10.25 -13.16
C LYS A 108 14.40 9.88 -12.34
N PRO A 109 13.22 9.78 -12.97
CA PRO A 109 11.96 9.51 -12.27
C PRO A 109 11.89 8.08 -11.73
N SER A 110 11.04 7.86 -10.74
CA SER A 110 10.57 6.54 -10.30
C SER A 110 9.11 6.33 -10.71
N LEU A 111 8.67 5.07 -10.90
CA LEU A 111 7.24 4.78 -11.13
C LEU A 111 6.40 5.11 -9.91
N LYS A 112 7.00 5.06 -8.71
CA LYS A 112 6.35 5.49 -7.47
C LYS A 112 5.97 6.97 -7.53
N ASP A 113 6.79 7.80 -8.17
CA ASP A 113 6.50 9.23 -8.30
C ASP A 113 5.22 9.42 -9.14
N VAL A 114 5.01 8.59 -10.17
CA VAL A 114 3.81 8.65 -11.03
C VAL A 114 2.58 8.11 -10.32
N TYR A 115 2.75 7.03 -9.56
CA TYR A 115 1.65 6.38 -8.86
C TYR A 115 1.14 7.20 -7.67
N ALA A 116 2.03 7.85 -6.92
CA ALA A 116 1.70 8.53 -5.66
C ALA A 116 1.51 10.06 -5.78
N GLN A 117 1.67 10.64 -6.97
CA GLN A 117 1.51 12.09 -7.14
C GLN A 117 0.05 12.51 -6.87
N GLN A 118 -0.12 13.55 -6.06
CA GLN A 118 -1.40 14.15 -5.77
C GLN A 118 -1.40 15.61 -6.19
N CYS A 119 -2.52 16.07 -6.76
CA CYS A 119 -2.83 17.48 -6.92
C CYS A 119 -4.16 17.78 -6.24
N ASP A 120 -4.38 19.06 -5.93
CA ASP A 120 -5.68 19.53 -5.45
C ASP A 120 -6.75 19.41 -6.55
N PHE A 121 -8.02 19.54 -6.16
CA PHE A 121 -9.13 19.46 -7.10
C PHE A 121 -9.05 20.56 -8.17
N ASN A 122 -9.04 20.16 -9.45
CA ASN A 122 -8.94 21.05 -10.61
C ASN A 122 -7.69 21.96 -10.63
N ASP A 123 -6.59 21.56 -9.99
CA ASP A 123 -5.32 22.29 -10.03
C ASP A 123 -4.52 21.95 -11.30
N ALA A 124 -4.88 22.62 -12.40
CA ALA A 124 -4.20 22.49 -13.68
C ALA A 124 -2.72 22.91 -13.64
N ALA A 125 -2.32 23.80 -12.71
CA ALA A 125 -0.93 24.25 -12.60
C ALA A 125 -0.04 23.15 -12.01
N CYS A 126 -0.52 22.46 -10.97
CA CYS A 126 0.13 21.28 -10.41
C CYS A 126 0.29 20.18 -11.46
N ALA A 127 -0.78 19.86 -12.21
CA ALA A 127 -0.72 18.86 -13.27
C ALA A 127 0.27 19.25 -14.39
N ALA A 128 0.26 20.50 -14.83
CA ALA A 128 1.19 20.99 -15.85
C ALA A 128 2.66 20.92 -15.40
N GLY A 129 2.95 21.28 -14.15
CA GLY A 129 4.30 21.16 -13.57
C GLY A 129 4.77 19.70 -13.49
N TYR A 130 3.85 18.77 -13.22
CA TYR A 130 4.15 17.35 -13.11
C TYR A 130 4.22 16.61 -14.45
N ALA A 131 3.63 17.16 -15.52
CA ALA A 131 3.57 16.53 -16.84
C ALA A 131 4.96 16.10 -17.37
N ILE A 132 6.00 16.89 -17.07
CA ILE A 132 7.38 16.58 -17.47
C ILE A 132 7.85 15.28 -16.81
N VAL A 133 7.64 15.10 -15.50
CA VAL A 133 8.06 13.90 -14.76
C VAL A 133 7.33 12.67 -15.30
N SER A 134 6.01 12.78 -15.50
CA SER A 134 5.18 11.70 -16.04
C SER A 134 5.61 11.29 -17.46
N THR A 135 5.86 12.25 -18.35
CA THR A 135 6.33 11.97 -19.72
C THR A 135 7.66 11.22 -19.70
N HIS A 136 8.59 11.64 -18.84
CA HIS A 136 9.89 10.97 -18.72
C HIS A 136 9.79 9.56 -18.13
N ALA A 137 8.90 9.35 -17.16
CA ALA A 137 8.66 8.03 -16.60
C ALA A 137 8.15 7.05 -17.68
N TRP A 138 7.17 7.46 -18.48
CA TRP A 138 6.67 6.65 -19.60
C TRP A 138 7.71 6.44 -20.70
N TYR A 139 8.54 7.45 -20.97
CA TYR A 139 9.68 7.29 -21.86
C TYR A 139 10.62 6.15 -21.41
N PHE A 140 11.00 6.11 -20.12
CA PHE A 140 11.85 5.03 -19.60
C PHE A 140 11.16 3.66 -19.60
N VAL A 141 9.85 3.61 -19.35
CA VAL A 141 9.06 2.37 -19.50
C VAL A 141 9.12 1.87 -20.95
N GLY A 142 8.91 2.75 -21.93
CA GLY A 142 9.02 2.38 -23.34
C GLY A 142 10.44 1.94 -23.74
N LYS A 143 11.48 2.59 -23.20
CA LYS A 143 12.88 2.16 -23.40
C LYS A 143 13.16 0.76 -22.82
N ALA A 144 12.44 0.37 -21.76
CA ALA A 144 12.58 -0.95 -21.16
C ALA A 144 12.16 -2.09 -22.12
N PHE A 145 11.34 -1.81 -23.13
CA PHE A 145 10.92 -2.83 -24.11
C PHE A 145 12.09 -3.40 -24.90
N ALA A 146 13.19 -2.65 -25.07
CA ALA A 146 14.42 -3.15 -25.67
C ALA A 146 15.12 -4.23 -24.82
N LEU A 147 14.78 -4.36 -23.54
CA LEU A 147 15.34 -5.38 -22.63
C LEU A 147 14.60 -6.73 -22.71
N ILE A 148 13.46 -6.78 -23.40
CA ILE A 148 12.55 -7.93 -23.41
C ILE A 148 12.88 -8.83 -24.61
N SER A 149 13.64 -9.90 -24.41
CA SER A 149 14.07 -10.77 -25.53
C SER A 149 12.93 -11.43 -26.32
N ASP A 150 11.79 -11.71 -25.66
CA ASP A 150 10.63 -12.41 -26.23
C ASP A 150 9.44 -11.46 -26.47
N LEU A 151 9.71 -10.19 -26.78
CA LEU A 151 8.66 -9.29 -27.19
C LEU A 151 8.13 -9.80 -28.55
N ASN A 152 6.90 -10.33 -28.56
CA ASN A 152 6.23 -10.94 -29.74
C ASN A 152 6.18 -10.05 -31.01
N LYS A 153 6.74 -8.83 -30.98
CA LYS A 153 6.83 -7.86 -32.07
C LYS A 153 8.19 -7.14 -32.03
N PRO A 154 9.20 -7.61 -32.80
CA PRO A 154 10.53 -6.99 -32.83
C PRO A 154 10.51 -5.53 -33.30
N ASP A 155 9.46 -5.10 -34.00
CA ASP A 155 9.28 -3.71 -34.44
C ASP A 155 9.30 -2.70 -33.28
N PHE A 156 8.82 -3.10 -32.10
CA PHE A 156 8.83 -2.25 -30.88
C PHE A 156 10.24 -2.13 -30.25
N GLN A 157 11.23 -2.82 -30.80
CA GLN A 157 12.63 -2.77 -30.40
C GLN A 157 13.52 -2.15 -31.48
N ASP A 158 12.97 -1.91 -32.67
CA ASP A 158 13.71 -1.31 -33.79
C ASP A 158 13.94 0.18 -33.54
N ALA A 159 15.22 0.59 -33.53
CA ALA A 159 15.62 1.98 -33.36
C ALA A 159 15.16 2.89 -34.52
N ASN A 160 14.81 2.32 -35.67
CA ASN A 160 14.39 3.07 -36.85
C ASN A 160 12.89 3.43 -36.85
N ASN A 161 12.09 2.78 -36.01
CA ASN A 161 10.65 3.04 -35.88
C ASN A 161 10.37 3.72 -34.54
N PRO A 162 10.41 5.07 -34.47
CA PRO A 162 10.28 5.78 -33.20
C PRO A 162 8.87 5.58 -32.65
N MET A 163 8.77 4.73 -31.63
CA MET A 163 7.56 4.51 -30.86
C MET A 163 7.10 5.81 -30.19
N GLN A 164 5.80 6.03 -30.23
CA GLN A 164 5.10 7.13 -29.57
C GLN A 164 4.26 6.57 -28.43
N PHE A 165 3.87 7.44 -27.51
CA PHE A 165 2.97 7.07 -26.43
C PHE A 165 2.03 8.19 -26.05
N ASN A 166 0.82 7.80 -25.66
CA ASN A 166 -0.17 8.66 -25.01
C ASN A 166 -0.36 8.14 -23.59
N TYR A 167 -0.60 9.03 -22.62
CA TYR A 167 -0.82 8.62 -21.25
C TYR A 167 -1.86 9.49 -20.54
N ILE A 168 -2.43 8.92 -19.48
CA ILE A 168 -3.45 9.52 -18.62
C ILE A 168 -3.17 9.18 -17.15
N SER A 169 -3.45 10.11 -16.24
CA SER A 169 -3.41 9.91 -14.79
C SER A 169 -4.44 10.82 -14.11
N ASN A 170 -4.97 10.38 -12.97
CA ASN A 170 -6.05 11.03 -12.21
C ASN A 170 -5.57 11.90 -11.03
N LEU A 171 -4.27 11.88 -10.72
CA LEU A 171 -3.58 12.72 -9.71
C LEU A 171 -4.29 12.85 -8.34
N ASN A 172 -4.85 11.75 -7.84
CA ASN A 172 -5.56 11.69 -6.56
C ASN A 172 -4.70 11.16 -5.39
N GLY A 173 -3.44 10.77 -5.63
CA GLY A 173 -2.52 10.21 -4.62
C GLY A 173 -2.48 8.67 -4.57
N GLU A 174 -3.47 8.01 -5.17
CA GLU A 174 -3.46 6.57 -5.49
C GLU A 174 -3.83 6.42 -6.96
N ASN A 175 -2.91 6.89 -7.81
CA ASN A 175 -3.23 7.10 -9.19
C ASN A 175 -3.48 5.77 -9.91
N THR A 176 -4.17 5.88 -11.03
CA THR A 176 -4.37 4.83 -12.02
C THR A 176 -3.65 5.27 -13.31
N PRO A 177 -2.30 5.30 -13.35
CA PRO A 177 -1.58 5.80 -14.51
C PRO A 177 -1.63 4.75 -15.61
N ILE A 178 -2.11 5.12 -16.78
CA ILE A 178 -2.19 4.25 -17.94
C ILE A 178 -1.55 4.94 -19.13
N ALA A 179 -0.84 4.17 -19.96
CA ALA A 179 -0.30 4.62 -21.23
C ALA A 179 -0.55 3.62 -22.35
N GLN A 180 -0.70 4.12 -23.57
CA GLN A 180 -0.66 3.34 -24.79
C GLN A 180 0.58 3.73 -25.58
N PHE A 181 1.45 2.75 -25.81
CA PHE A 181 2.61 2.84 -26.69
C PHE A 181 2.27 2.29 -28.07
N TYR A 182 2.63 2.99 -29.13
CA TYR A 182 2.30 2.59 -30.50
C TYR A 182 3.36 3.06 -31.49
N ILE A 183 3.39 2.43 -32.66
CA ILE A 183 4.18 2.88 -33.81
C ILE A 183 3.18 3.38 -34.85
N PRO A 184 3.30 4.63 -35.35
CA PRO A 184 2.40 5.13 -36.38
C PRO A 184 2.33 4.19 -37.58
N GLY A 185 1.11 3.84 -38.00
CA GLY A 185 0.87 2.91 -39.11
C GLY A 185 0.84 1.42 -38.74
N HIS A 186 1.17 1.04 -37.50
CA HIS A 186 1.05 -0.34 -37.02
C HIS A 186 -0.33 -0.60 -36.41
N SER A 187 -0.81 -1.84 -36.52
CA SER A 187 -2.12 -2.27 -36.00
C SER A 187 -2.10 -2.68 -34.52
N ILE A 188 -0.93 -2.67 -33.90
CA ILE A 188 -0.70 -3.14 -32.53
C ILE A 188 -0.20 -1.98 -31.70
N ALA A 189 -0.62 -1.94 -30.44
CA ALA A 189 -0.12 -1.07 -29.40
C ALA A 189 0.22 -1.90 -28.16
N ILE A 190 0.97 -1.32 -27.23
CA ILE A 190 1.22 -1.89 -25.91
C ILE A 190 0.60 -0.96 -24.89
N THR A 191 -0.37 -1.44 -24.12
CA THR A 191 -0.93 -0.67 -23.00
C THR A 191 -0.24 -1.06 -21.71
N CYS A 192 0.18 -0.05 -20.97
CA CYS A 192 0.83 -0.20 -19.67
C CYS A 192 -0.01 0.44 -18.58
N MET A 193 -0.14 -0.24 -17.45
CA MET A 193 -0.72 0.31 -16.22
C MET A 193 0.33 0.24 -15.11
N ILE A 194 0.49 1.33 -14.35
CA ILE A 194 1.36 1.32 -13.17
C ILE A 194 0.55 0.91 -11.95
N ARG A 195 0.99 -0.15 -11.27
CA ARG A 195 0.34 -0.67 -10.05
C ARG A 195 1.39 -1.02 -9.00
N ARG A 196 1.01 -0.91 -7.74
CA ARG A 196 1.85 -1.31 -6.62
C ARG A 196 1.75 -2.83 -6.44
N ALA A 197 2.89 -3.50 -6.34
CA ALA A 197 2.95 -4.94 -6.13
C ALA A 197 4.08 -5.31 -5.17
N SER A 198 3.94 -6.45 -4.51
CA SER A 198 4.97 -7.05 -3.67
C SER A 198 5.63 -8.21 -4.43
N PHE A 199 6.95 -8.28 -4.43
CA PHE A 199 7.67 -9.30 -5.19
C PHE A 199 9.02 -9.68 -4.57
N TYR A 200 9.47 -10.91 -4.85
CA TYR A 200 10.73 -11.47 -4.38
C TYR A 200 11.22 -12.55 -5.34
N LEU A 201 12.52 -12.85 -5.32
CA LEU A 201 13.07 -13.94 -6.12
C LEU A 201 12.51 -15.28 -5.62
N THR A 202 12.18 -16.17 -6.55
CA THR A 202 11.67 -17.54 -6.25
C THR A 202 12.62 -18.36 -5.37
N GLN A 203 13.92 -18.04 -5.38
CA GLN A 203 14.95 -18.69 -4.57
C GLN A 203 15.10 -18.08 -3.16
N GLN A 204 14.35 -17.01 -2.85
CA GLN A 204 14.40 -16.30 -1.58
C GLN A 204 13.11 -16.50 -0.77
N ALA A 205 13.17 -16.23 0.52
CA ALA A 205 12.01 -16.29 1.40
C ALA A 205 11.08 -15.10 1.16
N ALA A 206 9.77 -15.29 1.37
CA ALA A 206 8.77 -14.22 1.25
C ALA A 206 9.04 -13.01 2.17
N SER A 207 9.81 -13.18 3.25
CA SER A 207 10.24 -12.09 4.13
C SER A 207 11.20 -11.09 3.48
N THR A 208 11.82 -11.45 2.34
CA THR A 208 12.65 -10.53 1.55
C THR A 208 11.84 -9.78 0.49
N ALA A 209 10.50 -9.91 0.50
CA ALA A 209 9.64 -9.24 -0.44
C ALA A 209 9.80 -7.73 -0.39
N MET A 210 10.04 -7.15 -1.56
CA MET A 210 10.04 -5.72 -1.76
C MET A 210 8.68 -5.29 -2.29
N THR A 211 8.27 -4.08 -1.92
CA THR A 211 7.05 -3.47 -2.43
C THR A 211 7.42 -2.24 -3.23
N ASP A 212 7.02 -2.19 -4.49
CA ASP A 212 7.31 -1.08 -5.38
C ASP A 212 6.15 -0.84 -6.36
N SER A 213 6.18 0.28 -7.06
CA SER A 213 5.31 0.56 -8.20
C SER A 213 5.94 -0.03 -9.47
N LEU A 214 5.21 -0.90 -10.15
CA LEU A 214 5.65 -1.60 -11.35
C LEU A 214 4.73 -1.25 -12.51
N ALA A 215 5.28 -1.20 -13.73
CA ALA A 215 4.53 -1.03 -14.95
C ALA A 215 4.22 -2.42 -15.54
N PHE A 216 2.95 -2.69 -15.76
CA PHE A 216 2.45 -3.92 -16.36
C PHE A 216 1.97 -3.63 -17.77
N CYS A 217 2.69 -4.15 -18.75
CA CYS A 217 2.53 -3.79 -20.15
C CYS A 217 2.06 -4.99 -20.96
N SER A 218 0.96 -4.84 -21.70
CA SER A 218 0.39 -5.92 -22.50
C SER A 218 0.08 -5.44 -23.91
N PRO A 219 0.39 -6.23 -24.96
CA PRO A 219 0.04 -5.90 -26.33
C PRO A 219 -1.48 -6.00 -26.54
N ARG A 220 -2.00 -5.08 -27.34
CA ARG A 220 -3.40 -5.05 -27.78
C ARG A 220 -3.51 -4.46 -29.19
N THR A 221 -4.69 -4.53 -29.77
CA THR A 221 -4.98 -3.80 -31.00
C THR A 221 -4.85 -2.30 -30.75
N TYR A 222 -4.16 -1.61 -31.66
CA TYR A 222 -4.03 -0.16 -31.63
C TYR A 222 -5.41 0.49 -31.75
N ASP A 223 -5.62 1.50 -30.92
CA ASP A 223 -6.83 2.31 -30.93
C ASP A 223 -6.44 3.78 -31.08
N PRO A 224 -6.76 4.44 -32.20
CA PRO A 224 -6.42 5.85 -32.41
C PRO A 224 -7.23 6.80 -31.51
N ASN A 225 -8.35 6.34 -30.95
CA ASN A 225 -9.21 7.11 -30.04
C ASN A 225 -9.00 6.72 -28.58
N TRP A 226 -7.89 6.05 -28.27
CA TRP A 226 -7.57 5.56 -26.95
C TRP A 226 -7.55 6.68 -25.90
N VAL A 227 -8.17 6.42 -24.75
CA VAL A 227 -8.18 7.36 -23.61
C VAL A 227 -7.51 6.73 -22.40
N CYS A 228 -8.00 5.59 -21.94
CA CYS A 228 -7.45 4.87 -20.77
C CYS A 228 -7.63 3.34 -20.86
N GLU A 229 -8.21 2.85 -21.95
CA GLU A 229 -8.65 1.47 -22.08
C GLU A 229 -7.46 0.51 -22.06
N ASN A 230 -7.51 -0.53 -21.24
CA ASN A 230 -6.45 -1.54 -21.16
C ASN A 230 -7.02 -2.97 -21.12
N ASP A 231 -8.22 -3.19 -21.67
CA ASP A 231 -8.79 -4.52 -21.84
C ASP A 231 -7.95 -5.36 -22.80
N VAL A 232 -7.55 -6.54 -22.33
CA VAL A 232 -6.65 -7.47 -23.01
C VAL A 232 -7.09 -8.90 -22.72
N VAL A 233 -6.97 -9.76 -23.73
CA VAL A 233 -7.33 -11.17 -23.63
C VAL A 233 -6.45 -11.88 -22.58
N ALA A 234 -7.06 -12.76 -21.79
CA ALA A 234 -6.48 -13.45 -20.65
C ALA A 234 -5.12 -14.16 -20.91
N ASP A 235 -4.95 -14.76 -22.09
CA ASP A 235 -3.73 -15.50 -22.48
C ASP A 235 -2.58 -14.61 -22.99
N THR A 236 -2.80 -13.30 -23.03
CA THR A 236 -1.79 -12.36 -23.53
C THR A 236 -0.61 -12.26 -22.57
N LYS A 237 0.62 -12.27 -23.10
CA LYS A 237 1.82 -12.01 -22.29
C LYS A 237 1.81 -10.57 -21.75
N THR A 238 1.85 -10.43 -20.43
CA THR A 238 2.03 -9.16 -19.73
C THR A 238 3.47 -9.07 -19.21
N TYR A 239 4.16 -8.01 -19.61
CA TYR A 239 5.54 -7.72 -19.25
C TYR A 239 5.58 -6.79 -18.04
N VAL A 240 6.41 -7.13 -17.05
CA VAL A 240 6.55 -6.37 -15.81
C VAL A 240 7.87 -5.63 -15.82
N VAL A 241 7.78 -4.31 -15.74
CA VAL A 241 8.92 -3.40 -15.74
C VAL A 241 8.96 -2.66 -14.41
N GLN A 242 10.12 -2.68 -13.79
CA GLN A 242 10.44 -1.81 -12.66
C GLN A 242 11.24 -0.62 -13.18
N MET A 243 11.12 0.54 -12.53
CA MET A 243 12.05 1.63 -12.77
C MET A 243 12.39 2.32 -11.46
N ASN A 244 13.68 2.38 -11.17
CA ASN A 244 14.23 3.04 -9.99
C ASN A 244 15.19 4.14 -10.45
N LYS A 245 14.88 5.40 -10.12
CA LYS A 245 15.72 6.57 -10.43
C LYS A 245 16.16 6.63 -11.91
N GLY A 246 15.21 6.47 -12.83
CA GLY A 246 15.43 6.52 -14.28
C GLY A 246 16.18 5.33 -14.86
N ILE A 247 16.37 4.25 -14.10
CA ILE A 247 16.94 3.00 -14.59
C ILE A 247 15.81 1.97 -14.69
N PRO A 248 15.29 1.70 -15.90
CA PRO A 248 14.32 0.64 -16.08
C PRO A 248 14.99 -0.73 -16.02
N SER A 249 14.30 -1.70 -15.42
CA SER A 249 14.69 -3.11 -15.40
C SER A 249 13.49 -3.99 -15.75
N PHE A 250 13.75 -5.05 -16.51
CA PHE A 250 12.76 -6.06 -16.83
C PHE A 250 12.70 -7.10 -15.70
N VAL A 251 11.58 -7.13 -14.97
CA VAL A 251 11.37 -8.04 -13.85
C VAL A 251 10.99 -9.44 -14.33
N GLY A 252 10.17 -9.51 -15.39
CA GLY A 252 9.76 -10.76 -16.02
C GLY A 252 8.40 -10.64 -16.70
N LEU A 253 7.88 -11.76 -17.18
CA LEU A 253 6.57 -11.86 -17.83
C LEU A 253 5.75 -13.01 -17.27
N ALA A 254 4.43 -12.86 -17.35
CA ALA A 254 3.44 -13.92 -17.16
C ALA A 254 2.20 -13.64 -18.03
N LYS A 255 1.24 -14.55 -18.05
CA LYS A 255 -0.04 -14.33 -18.75
C LYS A 255 -0.90 -13.30 -18.02
N HIS A 256 -1.78 -12.62 -18.75
CA HIS A 256 -2.60 -11.54 -18.21
C HIS A 256 -3.54 -12.04 -17.08
N ASP A 257 -4.07 -13.26 -17.20
CA ASP A 257 -4.89 -13.93 -16.18
C ASP A 257 -4.18 -14.21 -14.85
N GLN A 258 -2.85 -14.08 -14.80
CA GLN A 258 -2.08 -14.17 -13.56
C GLN A 258 -2.17 -12.88 -12.75
N PHE A 259 -2.59 -11.76 -13.37
CA PHE A 259 -2.63 -10.44 -12.75
C PHE A 259 -4.04 -9.85 -12.63
N TYR A 260 -4.96 -10.23 -13.52
CA TYR A 260 -6.31 -9.69 -13.64
C TYR A 260 -7.36 -10.75 -13.30
N LEU A 261 -8.36 -10.38 -12.49
CA LEU A 261 -9.40 -11.29 -11.96
C LEU A 261 -8.82 -12.56 -11.31
N ASN A 262 -7.75 -12.36 -10.53
CA ASN A 262 -7.06 -13.43 -9.81
C ASN A 262 -6.61 -12.94 -8.43
N ALA A 263 -7.60 -12.52 -7.64
CA ALA A 263 -7.39 -11.86 -6.35
C ALA A 263 -6.67 -12.78 -5.34
N GLY A 264 -5.65 -12.25 -4.66
CA GLY A 264 -4.87 -12.99 -3.66
C GLY A 264 -3.91 -14.05 -4.23
N TYR A 265 -3.81 -14.17 -5.55
CA TYR A 265 -2.90 -15.10 -6.20
C TYR A 265 -1.46 -14.60 -6.22
N VAL A 266 -0.51 -15.53 -6.13
CA VAL A 266 0.93 -15.27 -6.29
C VAL A 266 1.36 -15.77 -7.66
N ALA A 267 1.60 -14.84 -8.57
CA ALA A 267 2.06 -15.15 -9.91
C ALA A 267 3.58 -15.40 -9.93
N GLU A 268 4.02 -16.31 -10.79
CA GLU A 268 5.44 -16.50 -11.09
C GLU A 268 5.78 -15.81 -12.41
N LEU A 269 6.72 -14.87 -12.34
CA LEU A 269 7.29 -14.19 -13.50
C LEU A 269 8.52 -14.93 -13.98
N SER A 270 8.68 -15.03 -15.29
CA SER A 270 9.84 -15.65 -15.94
C SER A 270 10.50 -14.70 -16.93
N GLY A 271 11.72 -15.03 -17.37
CA GLY A 271 12.46 -14.26 -18.40
C GLY A 271 13.13 -12.98 -17.92
N GLY A 272 12.97 -12.59 -16.66
CA GLY A 272 13.68 -11.46 -16.05
C GLY A 272 15.19 -11.69 -15.93
N LEU A 273 15.96 -10.59 -15.93
CA LEU A 273 17.43 -10.65 -15.84
C LEU A 273 17.92 -11.23 -14.51
N ALA A 274 17.13 -11.11 -13.44
CA ALA A 274 17.46 -11.60 -12.10
C ALA A 274 17.00 -13.05 -11.85
N GLY A 275 16.35 -13.69 -12.82
CA GLY A 275 15.71 -15.02 -12.68
C GLY A 275 14.21 -14.91 -12.41
N SER A 276 13.59 -16.04 -12.03
CA SER A 276 12.15 -16.09 -11.75
C SER A 276 11.79 -15.35 -10.46
N VAL A 277 10.68 -14.62 -10.50
CA VAL A 277 10.20 -13.75 -9.42
C VAL A 277 8.77 -14.13 -9.06
N PHE A 278 8.48 -14.29 -7.77
CA PHE A 278 7.10 -14.32 -7.30
C PHE A 278 6.59 -12.90 -7.12
N ILE A 279 5.37 -12.64 -7.58
CA ILE A 279 4.69 -11.35 -7.47
C ILE A 279 3.26 -11.54 -6.96
N GLN A 280 2.83 -10.62 -6.10
CA GLN A 280 1.52 -10.67 -5.48
C GLN A 280 0.96 -9.27 -5.23
N SER A 281 -0.35 -9.20 -5.05
CA SER A 281 -1.06 -7.97 -4.65
C SER A 281 -0.59 -7.45 -3.30
N VAL A 282 -0.49 -6.14 -3.16
CA VAL A 282 -0.38 -5.49 -1.85
C VAL A 282 -1.79 -5.31 -1.31
N PRO A 283 -2.15 -5.90 -0.15
CA PRO A 283 -3.47 -5.74 0.42
C PRO A 283 -3.76 -4.26 0.70
N VAL A 284 -4.91 -3.78 0.22
CA VAL A 284 -5.45 -2.49 0.64
C VAL A 284 -6.08 -2.70 2.01
N ILE A 285 -5.86 -1.75 2.93
CA ILE A 285 -6.41 -1.77 4.27
C ILE A 285 -7.25 -0.52 4.46
N ASP A 286 -8.56 -0.72 4.60
CA ASP A 286 -9.50 0.33 4.96
C ASP A 286 -9.78 0.24 6.46
N GLU A 287 -9.63 1.37 7.15
CA GLU A 287 -9.88 1.48 8.58
C GLU A 287 -11.19 2.21 8.84
N TYR A 288 -12.04 1.60 9.66
CA TYR A 288 -13.29 2.17 10.13
C TYR A 288 -13.27 2.35 11.64
N GLN A 289 -14.05 3.32 12.13
CA GLN A 289 -14.18 3.61 13.56
C GLN A 289 -12.83 3.81 14.26
N SER A 290 -11.96 4.65 13.70
CA SER A 290 -10.62 4.92 14.24
C SER A 290 -9.73 3.66 14.36
N GLY A 291 -9.87 2.72 13.43
CA GLY A 291 -9.05 1.50 13.37
C GLY A 291 -9.61 0.30 14.14
N VAL A 292 -10.79 0.43 14.77
CA VAL A 292 -11.47 -0.67 15.48
C VAL A 292 -11.88 -1.78 14.51
N VAL A 293 -12.24 -1.41 13.28
CA VAL A 293 -12.54 -2.37 12.21
C VAL A 293 -11.59 -2.11 11.07
N GLN A 294 -10.89 -3.14 10.61
CA GLN A 294 -10.03 -3.08 9.44
C GLN A 294 -10.59 -4.04 8.38
N ALA A 295 -10.94 -3.53 7.20
CA ALA A 295 -11.14 -4.37 6.03
C ALA A 295 -9.82 -4.46 5.28
N SER A 296 -9.38 -5.68 4.97
CA SER A 296 -8.22 -5.94 4.14
C SER A 296 -8.63 -6.71 2.90
N ALA A 297 -8.20 -6.21 1.75
CA ALA A 297 -8.54 -6.79 0.47
C ALA A 297 -7.28 -6.85 -0.42
N PRO A 298 -6.68 -8.04 -0.61
CA PRO A 298 -5.83 -8.29 -1.77
C PRO A 298 -6.69 -8.23 -3.05
N TRP A 299 -6.80 -7.04 -3.60
CA TRP A 299 -7.32 -6.83 -4.95
C TRP A 299 -6.36 -7.42 -5.99
N ASP A 300 -6.87 -7.71 -7.18
CA ASP A 300 -6.03 -8.02 -8.33
C ASP A 300 -4.94 -6.96 -8.57
N ILE A 301 -3.80 -7.42 -9.10
CA ILE A 301 -2.67 -6.54 -9.37
C ILE A 301 -3.05 -5.59 -10.51
N LEU A 302 -3.71 -6.11 -11.55
CA LEU A 302 -4.20 -5.33 -12.68
C LEU A 302 -5.72 -5.30 -12.68
N ALA A 303 -6.26 -4.13 -13.00
CA ALA A 303 -7.67 -3.93 -13.27
C ALA A 303 -7.84 -3.55 -14.75
N VAL A 304 -9.03 -3.83 -15.29
CA VAL A 304 -9.41 -3.33 -16.62
C VAL A 304 -10.14 -2.01 -16.46
N ALA A 305 -9.66 -0.99 -17.15
CA ALA A 305 -10.16 0.36 -17.18
C ALA A 305 -11.00 0.61 -18.44
N ASN A 306 -12.10 1.34 -18.25
CA ASN A 306 -12.98 1.78 -19.32
C ASN A 306 -13.26 3.28 -19.16
N CYS A 307 -12.92 4.07 -20.19
CA CYS A 307 -13.15 5.51 -20.25
C CYS A 307 -14.05 5.91 -21.43
N ALA A 308 -14.80 4.98 -22.02
CA ALA A 308 -15.65 5.27 -23.18
C ALA A 308 -16.66 6.40 -22.92
N ASN A 309 -17.13 6.54 -21.67
CA ASN A 309 -18.05 7.58 -21.23
C ASN A 309 -17.39 8.61 -20.30
N PHE A 310 -16.06 8.73 -20.33
CA PHE A 310 -15.34 9.64 -19.45
C PHE A 310 -15.63 11.11 -19.81
N ASN A 311 -16.21 11.84 -18.85
CA ASN A 311 -16.49 13.25 -18.98
C ASN A 311 -15.37 14.07 -18.31
N ARG A 312 -14.58 14.75 -19.16
CA ARG A 312 -13.43 15.56 -18.74
C ARG A 312 -13.81 16.78 -17.89
N LEU A 313 -15.05 17.28 -18.02
CA LEU A 313 -15.51 18.45 -17.26
C LEU A 313 -15.87 18.08 -15.83
N THR A 314 -16.40 16.87 -15.62
CA THR A 314 -16.83 16.40 -14.30
C THR A 314 -15.83 15.45 -13.65
N GLY A 315 -14.86 14.93 -14.40
CA GLY A 315 -13.90 13.93 -13.90
C GLY A 315 -14.54 12.56 -13.65
N THR A 316 -15.72 12.30 -14.22
CA THR A 316 -16.50 11.07 -13.97
C THR A 316 -16.55 10.18 -15.22
N GLY A 317 -16.84 8.89 -15.02
CA GLY A 317 -16.99 7.93 -16.12
C GLY A 317 -15.73 7.12 -16.46
N TRP A 318 -14.67 7.26 -15.68
CA TRP A 318 -13.55 6.31 -15.66
C TRP A 318 -13.89 5.19 -14.68
N LEU A 319 -14.10 3.99 -15.23
CA LEU A 319 -14.48 2.81 -14.47
C LEU A 319 -13.35 1.79 -14.42
N LEU A 320 -13.27 1.04 -13.32
CA LEU A 320 -12.43 -0.14 -13.19
C LEU A 320 -13.28 -1.39 -13.00
N GLN A 321 -12.82 -2.47 -13.61
CA GLN A 321 -13.24 -3.84 -13.33
C GLN A 321 -12.11 -4.56 -12.63
N MET A 322 -12.41 -5.12 -11.46
CA MET A 322 -11.44 -5.74 -10.58
C MET A 322 -12.08 -6.78 -9.66
N GLN A 323 -11.25 -7.68 -9.13
CA GLN A 323 -11.65 -8.68 -8.16
C GLN A 323 -10.82 -8.57 -6.88
N GLY A 324 -11.44 -8.79 -5.72
CA GLY A 324 -10.77 -8.77 -4.42
C GLY A 324 -11.25 -9.91 -3.53
N VAL A 325 -10.39 -10.36 -2.60
CA VAL A 325 -10.80 -11.26 -1.52
C VAL A 325 -10.88 -10.43 -0.23
N GLU A 326 -12.07 -10.08 0.20
CA GLU A 326 -12.24 -9.19 1.35
C GLU A 326 -12.24 -9.97 2.67
N THR A 327 -11.46 -9.48 3.63
CA THR A 327 -11.40 -10.00 4.99
C THR A 327 -11.52 -8.83 5.96
N MET A 328 -12.50 -8.85 6.85
CA MET A 328 -12.58 -7.85 7.92
C MET A 328 -12.04 -8.43 9.22
N THR A 329 -11.25 -7.63 9.92
CA THR A 329 -10.74 -7.96 11.25
C THR A 329 -11.23 -6.88 12.21
N TRP A 330 -11.84 -7.29 13.32
CA TRP A 330 -12.15 -6.36 14.41
C TRP A 330 -10.91 -6.22 15.27
N LYS A 331 -10.17 -5.12 15.07
CA LYS A 331 -8.96 -4.85 15.84
C LYS A 331 -9.36 -4.16 17.13
N CYS A 332 -9.52 -4.95 18.20
CA CYS A 332 -9.72 -4.37 19.51
C CYS A 332 -8.44 -3.63 19.92
N ASP A 333 -8.54 -2.33 20.18
CA ASP A 333 -7.41 -1.56 20.67
C ASP A 333 -7.08 -2.05 22.09
N SER A 334 -6.10 -2.96 22.19
CA SER A 334 -5.91 -3.86 23.34
C SER A 334 -5.19 -3.20 24.52
N LEU A 335 -5.49 -1.93 24.80
CA LEU A 335 -5.16 -1.30 26.08
C LEU A 335 -5.60 -2.20 27.24
N MET A 336 -6.70 -2.95 27.11
CA MET A 336 -7.12 -3.93 28.11
C MET A 336 -6.15 -5.10 28.30
N LEU A 337 -5.56 -5.69 27.25
CA LEU A 337 -4.66 -6.84 27.40
C LEU A 337 -3.36 -6.42 28.07
N THR A 338 -2.71 -5.38 27.55
CA THR A 338 -1.47 -4.86 28.12
C THR A 338 -1.67 -4.37 29.55
N ASN A 339 -2.76 -3.64 29.84
CA ASN A 339 -3.07 -3.23 31.20
C ASN A 339 -3.44 -4.41 32.11
N SER A 340 -4.15 -5.43 31.60
CA SER A 340 -4.49 -6.62 32.40
C SER A 340 -3.27 -7.46 32.77
N ILE A 341 -2.25 -7.52 31.90
CA ILE A 341 -0.98 -8.19 32.18
C ILE A 341 -0.15 -7.37 33.18
N VAL A 342 -0.14 -6.05 33.08
CA VAL A 342 0.56 -5.16 34.03
C VAL A 342 -0.11 -5.16 35.41
N LEU A 343 -1.44 -5.35 35.47
CA LEU A 343 -2.22 -5.43 36.71
C LEU A 343 -2.22 -6.82 37.37
N TRP A 344 -1.80 -7.86 36.66
CA TRP A 344 -1.67 -9.24 37.14
C TRP A 344 -0.37 -9.46 37.91
#